data_AF-A0A3D3A705-F1
#
_entry.id   AF-A0A3D3A705-F1
#
_cell.length_a   1.000
_cell.length_b   1.000
_cell.length_c   1.000
_cell.angle_alpha   90.00
_cell.angle_beta   90.00
_cell.angle_gamma   90.00
#
_symmetry.space_group_name_H-M   'P 1'
#
loop_
_entity.id
_entity.type
_entity.pdbx_description
1 polymer ?
#
loop_
_entity_poly.entity_id
_entity_poly.type
_entity_poly.pdbx_seq_one_letter_code
_entity_poly.pdbx_strand_id
1 'polypeptide(L)'
;MLQPKRTKFRKAHKGRIRGNAKGGTTLTFGSFGLKATSPERITARQIEAARRVITRHMKRAGRVWIRVFPDVPVSKKPTEVRMGKG
;
A
#
# COMPACT_ATOMS: atom_id res chain seq x y z
N MET A 1 3.74 9.16 -6.76
CA MET A 1 3.43 8.00 -5.89
C MET A 1 1.92 7.82 -5.83
N LEU A 2 1.43 6.59 -5.71
CA LEU A 2 -0.01 6.28 -5.70
C LEU A 2 -0.71 6.96 -4.50
N GLN A 3 -1.81 7.66 -4.76
CA GLN A 3 -2.67 8.28 -3.74
C GLN A 3 -4.08 8.52 -4.30
N PRO A 4 -5.13 8.51 -3.46
CA PRO A 4 -6.47 8.91 -3.88
C PRO A 4 -6.49 10.34 -4.42
N LYS A 5 -7.23 10.60 -5.51
CA LYS A 5 -7.36 11.95 -6.07
C LYS A 5 -8.20 12.89 -5.19
N ARG A 6 -9.25 12.37 -4.56
CA ARG A 6 -10.17 13.12 -3.69
C ARG A 6 -10.65 12.23 -2.55
N THR A 7 -10.68 12.77 -1.34
CA THR A 7 -11.28 12.12 -0.16
C THR A 7 -12.25 13.09 0.50
N LYS A 8 -13.32 12.54 1.13
CA LYS A 8 -14.29 13.36 1.89
C LYS A 8 -13.65 13.99 3.12
N PHE A 9 -12.77 13.25 3.80
CA PHE A 9 -12.06 13.69 5.00
C PHE A 9 -10.55 13.53 4.82
N ARG A 10 -9.78 14.43 5.43
CA ARG A 10 -8.30 14.42 5.36
C ARG A 10 -7.67 13.48 6.39
N LYS A 11 -8.28 13.35 7.57
CA LYS A 11 -7.83 12.47 8.67
C LYS A 11 -8.78 11.28 8.78
N ALA A 12 -8.23 10.10 9.01
CA ALA A 12 -8.98 8.87 9.25
C ALA A 12 -8.36 8.08 10.42
N HIS A 13 -9.18 7.26 11.08
CA HIS A 13 -8.66 6.27 12.00
C HIS A 13 -7.89 5.21 11.22
N LYS A 14 -6.69 4.88 11.68
CA LYS A 14 -5.86 3.83 11.05
C LYS A 14 -6.61 2.49 10.99
N GLY A 15 -7.43 2.19 12.00
CA GLY A 15 -8.05 0.88 12.17
C GLY A 15 -7.04 -0.19 12.63
N ARG A 16 -7.53 -1.42 12.85
CA ARG A 16 -6.74 -2.57 13.29
C ARG A 16 -6.75 -3.64 12.22
N ILE A 17 -5.59 -4.21 11.91
CA ILE A 17 -5.48 -5.35 10.99
C ILE A 17 -5.80 -6.62 11.80
N ARG A 18 -6.79 -7.40 11.36
CA ARG A 18 -7.21 -8.66 11.99
C ARG A 18 -7.65 -9.65 10.92
N GLY A 19 -7.47 -10.93 11.22
CA GLY A 19 -7.98 -12.04 10.40
C GLY A 19 -7.34 -12.12 9.01
N ASN A 20 -8.02 -12.85 8.14
CA ASN A 20 -7.58 -13.09 6.77
C ASN A 20 -8.06 -12.00 5.81
N ALA A 21 -7.37 -11.85 4.68
CA ALA A 21 -7.78 -10.92 3.62
C ALA A 21 -9.20 -11.28 3.12
N LYS A 22 -10.07 -10.28 3.03
CA LYS A 22 -11.46 -10.43 2.56
C LYS A 22 -11.55 -10.85 1.08
N GLY A 23 -10.52 -10.55 0.28
CA GLY A 23 -10.48 -10.86 -1.15
C GLY A 23 -9.11 -10.61 -1.77
N GLY A 24 -9.00 -10.83 -3.08
CA GLY A 24 -7.73 -10.65 -3.82
C GLY A 24 -6.68 -11.73 -3.54
N THR A 25 -7.09 -12.86 -2.98
CA THR A 25 -6.21 -13.97 -2.58
C THR A 25 -5.88 -14.93 -3.72
N THR A 26 -6.71 -14.98 -4.75
CA THR A 26 -6.50 -15.78 -5.97
C THR A 26 -5.78 -14.98 -7.04
N LEU A 27 -4.96 -15.65 -7.86
CA LEU A 27 -4.29 -15.01 -8.99
C LEU A 27 -5.29 -14.82 -10.14
N THR A 28 -5.59 -13.56 -10.46
CA THR A 28 -6.53 -13.22 -11.55
C THR A 28 -5.82 -12.78 -12.84
N PHE A 29 -4.56 -12.34 -12.74
CA PHE A 29 -3.79 -11.81 -13.86
C PHE A 29 -2.38 -12.40 -13.85
N GLY A 30 -1.87 -12.69 -15.05
CA GLY A 30 -0.53 -13.23 -15.24
C GLY A 30 -0.41 -14.69 -14.77
N SER A 31 0.81 -15.22 -14.90
CA SER A 31 1.12 -16.62 -14.57
C SER A 31 1.69 -16.80 -13.17
N PHE A 32 2.21 -15.73 -12.55
CA PHE A 32 2.87 -15.75 -11.24
C PHE A 32 2.39 -14.60 -10.35
N GLY A 33 2.42 -14.79 -9.04
CA GLY A 33 2.02 -13.77 -8.06
C GLY A 33 2.82 -13.84 -6.77
N LEU A 34 2.89 -12.68 -6.09
CA LEU A 34 3.51 -12.55 -4.78
C LEU A 34 2.42 -12.40 -3.72
N LYS A 35 2.39 -13.31 -2.74
CA LYS A 35 1.38 -13.36 -1.68
C LYS A 35 2.02 -13.03 -0.33
N ALA A 36 1.40 -12.13 0.42
CA ALA A 36 1.80 -11.84 1.79
C ALA A 36 1.38 -12.98 2.72
N THR A 37 2.29 -13.40 3.60
CA THR A 37 2.05 -14.42 4.64
C THR A 37 1.74 -13.81 5.99
N SER A 38 2.17 -12.57 6.23
CA SER A 38 1.96 -11.82 7.47
C SER A 38 1.14 -10.54 7.24
N PRO A 39 0.34 -10.10 8.23
CA PRO A 39 -0.37 -8.84 8.17
C PRO A 39 0.57 -7.66 8.46
N GLU A 40 0.62 -6.67 7.58
CA GLU A 40 1.37 -5.43 7.80
C GLU A 40 0.80 -4.27 6.95
N ARG A 41 1.13 -3.02 7.30
CA ARG A 41 0.78 -1.84 6.47
C ARG A 41 1.83 -1.61 5.40
N ILE A 42 1.37 -1.34 4.19
CA ILE A 42 2.24 -1.05 3.04
C ILE A 42 2.08 0.41 2.62
N THR A 43 3.20 1.11 2.50
CA THR A 43 3.26 2.50 2.03
C THR A 43 3.34 2.57 0.51
N ALA A 44 2.90 3.69 -0.06
CA ALA A 44 3.06 3.97 -1.49
C ALA A 44 4.54 3.91 -1.95
N ARG A 45 5.50 4.22 -1.07
CA ARG A 45 6.94 4.17 -1.38
C ARG A 45 7.43 2.74 -1.55
N GLN A 46 6.99 1.84 -0.66
CA GLN A 46 7.36 0.42 -0.73
C GLN A 46 6.81 -0.25 -1.99
N ILE A 47 5.55 0.06 -2.37
CA ILE A 47 4.95 -0.45 -3.61
C ILE A 47 5.78 0.01 -4.83
N GLU A 48 6.15 1.29 -4.87
CA GLU A 48 6.90 1.85 -6.00
C GLU A 48 8.34 1.30 -6.06
N ALA A 49 8.99 1.12 -4.90
CA ALA A 49 10.30 0.49 -4.83
C ALA A 49 10.26 -0.95 -5.35
N ALA A 50 9.30 -1.76 -4.89
CA ALA A 50 9.11 -3.13 -5.35
C ALA A 50 8.84 -3.20 -6.85
N ARG A 51 7.92 -2.37 -7.36
CA ARG A 51 7.60 -2.28 -8.80
C ARG A 51 8.84 -1.96 -9.62
N ARG A 52 9.62 -0.94 -9.22
CA ARG A 52 10.82 -0.52 -9.93
C ARG A 52 11.88 -1.61 -9.96
N VAL A 53 12.08 -2.33 -8.84
CA VAL A 53 13.05 -3.44 -8.75
C VAL A 53 12.63 -4.60 -9.65
N ILE A 54 11.37 -5.05 -9.59
CA ILE A 54 10.84 -6.14 -10.42
C ILE A 54 11.00 -5.81 -11.91
N THR A 55 10.53 -4.63 -12.32
CA THR A 55 10.63 -4.19 -13.72
C THR A 55 12.08 -4.08 -14.19
N ARG A 56 13.01 -3.62 -13.32
CA ARG A 56 14.44 -3.55 -13.65
C ARG A 56 15.05 -4.94 -13.80
N HIS A 57 14.74 -5.86 -12.89
CA HIS A 57 15.28 -7.21 -12.91
C HIS A 57 14.82 -8.00 -14.15
N MET A 58 13.57 -7.80 -14.57
CA MET A 58 13.02 -8.36 -15.81
C MET A 58 13.50 -7.64 -17.08
N LYS A 59 14.43 -6.67 -16.98
CA LYS A 59 14.89 -5.83 -18.09
C LYS A 59 13.74 -5.16 -18.87
N ARG A 60 12.66 -4.79 -18.16
CA ARG A 60 11.41 -4.23 -18.71
C ARG A 60 10.67 -5.15 -19.70
N ALA A 61 11.00 -6.42 -19.76
CA ALA A 61 10.22 -7.41 -20.49
C ALA A 61 8.99 -7.84 -19.69
N GLY A 62 7.89 -8.13 -20.38
CA GLY A 62 6.65 -8.60 -19.75
C GLY A 62 5.83 -7.50 -19.08
N ARG A 63 4.82 -7.93 -18.30
CA ARG A 63 3.85 -7.04 -17.65
C ARG A 63 3.81 -7.32 -16.15
N VAL A 64 3.69 -6.25 -15.36
CA VAL A 64 3.58 -6.31 -13.90
C VAL A 64 2.27 -5.66 -13.50
N TRP A 65 1.47 -6.36 -12.70
CA TRP A 65 0.22 -5.84 -12.14
C TRP A 65 0.39 -5.57 -10.65
N ILE A 66 0.03 -4.36 -10.21
CA ILE A 66 -0.08 -4.03 -8.80
C ILE A 66 -1.55 -4.23 -8.39
N ARG A 67 -1.78 -5.09 -7.40
CA ARG A 67 -3.14 -5.46 -6.94
C ARG A 67 -3.54 -4.82 -5.60
N VAL A 68 -2.71 -3.93 -5.08
CA VAL A 68 -2.94 -3.21 -3.82
C VAL A 68 -2.80 -1.71 -4.04
N PHE A 69 -3.55 -0.91 -3.29
CA PHE A 69 -3.55 0.53 -3.42
C PHE A 69 -3.53 1.20 -2.03
N PRO A 70 -2.72 2.24 -1.81
CA PRO A 70 -2.63 2.93 -0.52
C PRO A 70 -3.73 4.01 -0.41
N ASP A 71 -4.90 3.63 0.08
CA ASP A 71 -6.08 4.50 0.24
C ASP A 71 -6.20 5.14 1.63
N VAL A 72 -5.66 4.51 2.67
CA VAL A 72 -5.79 4.98 4.06
C VAL A 72 -4.77 6.10 4.38
N PRO A 73 -5.20 7.33 4.71
CA PRO A 73 -4.28 8.39 5.10
C PRO A 73 -3.70 8.16 6.50
N VAL A 74 -2.42 8.47 6.68
CA VAL A 74 -1.72 8.42 7.97
C VAL A 74 -1.18 9.81 8.31
N SER A 75 -1.57 10.36 9.46
CA SER A 75 -1.11 11.65 9.95
C SER A 75 -0.07 11.48 11.06
N LYS A 76 0.81 12.49 11.19
CA LYS A 76 1.84 12.56 12.23
C LYS A 76 1.92 14.00 12.74
N LYS A 77 2.16 14.19 14.04
CA LYS A 77 2.51 15.50 14.59
C LYS A 77 3.95 15.89 14.19
N PRO A 78 4.23 17.19 13.98
CA PRO A 78 5.59 17.69 13.85
C PRO A 78 6.47 17.29 15.04
N THR A 79 7.79 17.41 14.86
CA THR A 79 8.73 17.32 15.97
C THR A 79 8.53 18.52 16.90
N GLU A 80 8.90 18.40 18.18
CA GLU A 80 8.93 19.50 19.18
C GLU A 80 7.58 20.08 19.63
N VAL A 81 6.45 19.52 19.20
CA VAL A 81 5.11 19.95 19.67
C VAL A 81 4.53 19.04 20.75
N ARG A 82 3.88 19.65 21.75
CA ARG A 82 3.15 18.92 22.80
C ARG A 82 1.87 18.26 22.28
N MET A 83 1.32 17.34 23.08
CA MET A 83 0.02 16.71 22.82
C MET A 83 -1.15 17.71 22.93
N GLY A 84 -2.33 17.36 22.40
CA GLY A 84 -3.53 18.24 22.34
C GLY A 84 -3.74 18.99 21.01
N LYS A 85 -4.82 19.78 20.92
CA LYS A 85 -5.24 20.64 19.78
C LYS A 85 -5.58 19.96 18.45
N GLY A 86 -5.68 18.62 18.43
CA GLY A 86 -6.07 17.83 17.25
C GLY A 86 -4.99 17.61 16.21
#